data_AF-A0A3Q0RTM8-F1
#
_entry.id   AF-A0A3Q0RTM8-F1
#
_cell.length_a   1.000
_cell.length_b   1.000
_cell.length_c   1.000
_cell.angle_alpha   90.00
_cell.angle_beta   90.00
_cell.angle_gamma   90.00
#
_symmetry.space_group_name_H-M   'P 1'
#
loop_
_entity.id
_entity.type
_entity.pdbx_description
1 polymer ?
#
loop_
_entity_poly.entity_id
_entity_poly.type
_entity_poly.pdbx_seq_one_letter_code
_entity_poly.pdbx_strand_id
1 'polypeptide(L)'
;MRVFLLSRAALPANSRISATGAPAPTRSSAPATGGVKKPHRYRPGTVALREIRRYQKSTELLIRKLPFQRLVREIAQDFKTDLPTLSTLTSGG
;
A
#
# COMPACT_ATOMS: atom_id res chain seq x y z
N MET A 1 -16.71 9.17 -10.15
CA MET A 1 -16.55 10.64 -10.20
C MET A 1 -15.12 10.95 -10.63
N ARG A 2 -14.96 11.50 -11.83
CA ARG A 2 -13.67 11.86 -12.44
C ARG A 2 -13.29 13.27 -11.97
N VAL A 3 -12.31 13.39 -11.09
CA VAL A 3 -11.68 14.67 -10.72
C VAL A 3 -10.16 14.56 -10.91
N PHE A 4 -9.73 14.40 -12.16
CA PHE A 4 -8.34 14.62 -12.57
C PHE A 4 -8.35 15.13 -14.02
N LEU A 5 -8.84 16.36 -14.20
CA LEU A 5 -8.63 17.13 -15.42
C LEU A 5 -7.71 18.32 -15.09
N LEU A 6 -6.43 18.03 -14.86
CA LEU A 6 -5.41 19.06 -14.84
C LEU A 6 -4.35 18.76 -15.90
N SER A 7 -4.54 19.44 -17.03
CA SER A 7 -3.55 19.70 -18.07
C SER A 7 -2.28 20.28 -17.44
N ARG A 8 -1.10 19.68 -17.69
CA ARG A 8 0.19 20.35 -17.50
C ARG A 8 1.15 20.00 -18.63
N ALA A 9 1.63 21.09 -19.24
CA ALA A 9 2.49 21.23 -20.38
C ALA A 9 3.79 20.40 -20.35
N ALA A 10 4.24 20.03 -21.55
CA ALA A 10 5.59 19.56 -21.82
C ALA A 10 6.60 20.72 -21.79
N LEU A 11 7.72 20.53 -21.09
CA LEU A 11 8.93 21.33 -21.24
C LEU A 11 10.04 20.43 -21.82
N PRO A 12 10.68 20.81 -22.94
CA PRO A 12 11.91 20.17 -23.38
C PRO A 12 13.15 20.90 -22.84
N ALA A 13 14.30 20.23 -23.01
CA ALA A 13 15.67 20.68 -22.84
C ALA A 13 16.27 20.56 -21.43
N ASN A 14 17.08 19.52 -21.23
CA ASN A 14 18.24 19.64 -20.36
C ASN A 14 19.51 19.19 -21.09
N SER A 15 20.53 20.00 -20.86
CA SER A 15 21.76 20.19 -21.62
C SER A 15 22.72 18.99 -21.59
N ARG A 16 23.34 18.75 -22.75
CA ARG A 16 24.50 17.88 -22.94
C ARG A 16 25.67 18.43 -22.13
N ILE A 17 26.17 17.66 -21.16
CA ILE A 17 27.49 17.89 -20.57
C ILE A 17 28.51 17.09 -21.38
N SER A 18 29.56 17.81 -21.74
CA SER A 18 30.68 17.52 -22.62
C SER A 18 31.61 16.39 -22.14
N ALA A 19 32.27 15.78 -23.12
CA ALA A 19 33.33 14.79 -23.00
C ALA A 19 34.49 15.25 -22.09
N THR A 20 35.02 14.34 -21.27
CA THR A 20 36.44 14.31 -20.85
C THR A 20 36.80 12.90 -20.37
N GLY A 21 37.86 12.31 -20.95
CA GLY A 21 38.78 11.39 -20.26
C GLY A 21 38.41 9.90 -20.20
N ALA A 22 39.28 9.07 -20.79
CA ALA A 22 39.27 7.61 -20.68
C ALA A 22 39.27 7.09 -19.22
N PRO A 23 38.74 5.88 -18.95
CA PRO A 23 38.84 5.28 -17.63
C PRO A 23 40.28 4.80 -17.37
N ALA A 24 41.03 5.56 -16.55
CA ALA A 24 42.20 5.03 -15.87
C ALA A 24 41.77 3.86 -14.95
N PRO A 25 42.55 2.77 -14.84
CA PRO A 25 42.16 1.62 -14.04
C PRO A 25 42.04 2.06 -12.57
N THR A 26 40.82 1.97 -12.03
CA THR A 26 40.58 2.14 -10.61
C THR A 26 41.35 1.05 -9.88
N ARG A 27 42.28 1.45 -9.00
CA ARG A 27 42.89 0.53 -8.05
C ARG A 27 41.75 -0.15 -7.29
N SER A 28 41.61 -1.45 -7.51
CA SER A 28 40.72 -2.32 -6.76
C SER A 28 41.10 -2.22 -5.29
N SER A 29 40.37 -1.41 -4.53
CA SER A 29 40.39 -1.51 -3.08
C SER A 29 39.65 -2.80 -2.73
N ALA A 30 40.37 -3.75 -2.17
CA ALA A 30 39.86 -5.04 -1.70
C ALA A 30 38.50 -4.89 -0.98
N PRO A 31 37.58 -5.86 -1.13
CA PRO A 31 36.35 -5.85 -0.34
C PRO A 31 36.74 -5.97 1.13
N ALA A 32 36.59 -4.89 1.89
CA ALA A 32 36.72 -4.91 3.34
C ALA A 32 35.60 -5.80 3.91
N THR A 33 35.93 -7.06 4.13
CA THR A 33 35.17 -8.00 4.94
C THR A 33 35.14 -7.48 6.38
N GLY A 34 33.94 -7.34 6.95
CA GLY A 34 33.79 -7.21 8.41
C GLY A 34 33.07 -5.99 8.96
N GLY A 35 32.20 -5.31 8.20
CA GLY A 35 31.32 -4.28 8.75
C GLY A 35 29.84 -4.61 8.53
N VAL A 36 29.10 -4.96 9.58
CA VAL A 36 27.63 -5.05 9.51
C VAL A 36 27.10 -3.68 9.09
N LYS A 37 26.58 -3.57 7.86
CA LYS A 37 25.97 -2.33 7.37
C LYS A 37 24.83 -1.97 8.32
N LYS A 38 24.86 -0.75 8.86
CA LYS A 38 23.82 -0.23 9.74
C LYS A 38 22.44 -0.46 9.09
N PRO A 39 21.40 -0.88 9.85
CA PRO A 39 20.07 -1.06 9.31
C PRO A 39 19.61 0.21 8.59
N HIS A 40 19.23 0.08 7.32
CA HIS A 40 18.77 1.19 6.52
C HIS A 40 17.43 1.70 7.07
N ARG A 41 17.40 2.95 7.54
CA ARG A 41 16.17 3.62 7.98
C ARG A 41 15.63 4.50 6.86
N TYR A 42 14.39 4.22 6.44
CA TYR A 42 13.70 5.04 5.47
C TYR A 42 13.37 6.44 6.02
N ARG A 43 13.34 7.43 5.13
CA ARG A 43 12.85 8.77 5.47
C ARG A 43 11.35 8.72 5.81
N PRO A 44 10.85 9.62 6.68
CA PRO A 44 9.43 9.72 6.94
C PRO A 44 8.67 9.93 5.61
N GLY A 45 7.51 9.28 5.47
CA GLY A 45 6.72 9.32 4.25
C GLY A 45 7.11 8.31 3.16
N THR A 46 8.36 7.82 3.11
CA THR A 46 8.76 6.85 2.07
C THR A 46 8.00 5.52 2.17
N VAL A 47 7.82 5.00 3.38
CA VAL A 47 7.07 3.76 3.60
C VAL A 47 5.57 3.96 3.34
N ALA A 48 5.01 5.08 3.80
CA ALA A 48 3.61 5.43 3.58
C ALA A 48 3.26 5.54 2.09
N LEU A 49 4.09 6.22 1.28
CA LEU A 49 3.88 6.32 -0.17
C LEU A 49 3.94 4.95 -0.87
N ARG A 50 4.80 4.04 -0.39
CA ARG A 50 4.89 2.68 -0.91
C ARG A 50 3.63 1.88 -0.58
N GLU A 51 3.11 2.00 0.64
CA GLU A 51 1.87 1.35 1.07
C GLU A 51 0.65 1.88 0.31
N ILE A 52 0.53 3.21 0.15
CA ILE A 52 -0.54 3.83 -0.66
C ILE A 52 -0.55 3.25 -2.09
N ARG A 53 0.61 3.20 -2.74
CA ARG A 53 0.73 2.64 -4.09
C ARG A 53 0.37 1.16 -4.14
N ARG A 54 0.72 0.38 -3.10
CA ARG A 54 0.40 -1.05 -3.00
C ARG A 54 -1.13 -1.25 -2.88
N TYR A 55 -1.76 -0.60 -1.91
CA TYR A 55 -3.21 -0.77 -1.63
C TYR A 55 -4.12 -0.12 -2.68
N GLN A 56 -3.63 0.83 -3.47
CA GLN A 56 -4.39 1.32 -4.62
C GLN A 56 -4.26 0.40 -5.84
N LYS A 57 -3.20 -0.40 -5.93
CA LYS A 57 -3.00 -1.37 -7.02
C LYS A 57 -3.74 -2.70 -6.78
N SER A 58 -3.81 -3.15 -5.53
CA SER A 58 -4.50 -4.38 -5.12
C SER A 58 -5.69 -4.08 -4.22
N THR A 59 -6.74 -4.90 -4.27
CA THR A 59 -7.94 -4.74 -3.43
C THR A 59 -7.99 -5.73 -2.26
N GLU A 60 -6.84 -6.04 -1.66
CA GLU A 60 -6.79 -6.93 -0.49
C GLU A 60 -7.47 -6.30 0.74
N LEU A 61 -8.07 -7.14 1.59
CA LEU A 61 -8.73 -6.67 2.81
C LEU A 61 -7.70 -6.08 3.77
N LEU A 62 -7.89 -4.82 4.16
CA LEU A 62 -7.01 -4.14 5.12
C LEU A 62 -7.23 -4.62 6.56
N ILE A 63 -8.38 -5.24 6.82
CA ILE A 63 -8.77 -5.76 8.14
C ILE A 63 -8.85 -7.28 8.05
N ARG A 64 -8.38 -7.97 9.11
CA ARG A 64 -8.44 -9.44 9.20
C ARG A 64 -9.89 -9.92 9.18
N LYS A 65 -10.15 -11.02 8.45
CA LYS A 65 -11.50 -11.58 8.26
C LYS A 65 -12.17 -12.02 9.58
N LEU A 66 -11.44 -12.74 10.45
CA LEU A 66 -12.01 -13.32 11.67
C LEU A 66 -12.55 -12.29 12.68
N PRO A 67 -11.80 -11.25 13.10
CA PRO A 67 -12.34 -10.25 14.03
C PRO A 67 -13.50 -9.46 13.42
N PHE A 68 -13.43 -9.12 12.12
CA PHE A 68 -14.54 -8.45 11.43
C PHE A 68 -15.80 -9.32 11.37
N GLN A 69 -15.65 -10.61 11.10
CA GLN A 69 -16.76 -11.56 11.10
C GLN A 69 -17.40 -11.71 12.48
N ARG A 70 -16.61 -11.71 13.56
CA ARG A 70 -17.14 -11.78 14.94
C ARG A 70 -18.01 -10.54 15.24
N LEU A 71 -17.51 -9.35 14.91
CA LEU A 71 -18.26 -8.09 15.07
C LEU A 71 -19.58 -8.09 14.29
N VAL A 72 -19.58 -8.56 13.03
CA VAL A 72 -20.80 -8.65 12.24
C VAL A 72 -21.84 -9.58 12.88
N ARG A 73 -21.39 -10.68 13.49
CA ARG A 73 -22.28 -11.64 14.17
C ARG A 73 -22.88 -11.08 15.45
N GLU A 74 -22.09 -10.33 16.22
CA GLU A 74 -22.53 -9.64 17.43
C GLU A 74 -23.66 -8.66 17.09
N ILE A 75 -23.40 -7.74 16.16
CA ILE A 75 -24.40 -6.77 15.68
C ILE A 75 -25.65 -7.46 15.13
N ALA A 76 -25.48 -8.49 14.29
CA ALA A 76 -26.61 -9.21 13.71
C ALA A 76 -27.44 -9.98 14.74
N GLN A 77 -26.84 -10.39 15.87
CA GLN A 77 -27.57 -11.06 16.94
C GLN A 77 -28.48 -10.08 17.68
N ASP A 78 -28.02 -8.85 17.89
CA ASP A 78 -28.80 -7.78 18.54
C ASP A 78 -30.07 -7.44 17.73
N PHE A 79 -30.04 -7.56 16.40
CA PHE A 79 -31.20 -7.29 15.55
C PHE A 79 -32.10 -8.51 15.31
N LYS A 80 -31.63 -9.73 15.60
CA LYS A 80 -32.42 -10.96 15.39
C LYS A 80 -33.50 -11.16 16.45
N THR A 81 -33.37 -10.54 17.62
CA THR A 81 -34.38 -10.64 18.68
C THR A 81 -35.64 -9.83 18.37
N ASP A 82 -35.55 -8.84 17.48
CA ASP A 82 -36.60 -7.84 17.28
C ASP A 82 -37.38 -8.05 15.97
N LEU A 83 -36.91 -8.95 15.09
CA LEU A 83 -37.52 -9.24 13.79
C LEU A 83 -38.14 -10.64 13.78
N PRO A 84 -39.49 -10.75 13.77
CA PRO A 84 -40.13 -12.04 13.57
C PRO A 84 -39.78 -12.55 12.17
N THR A 85 -39.03 -13.64 12.13
CA THR A 85 -38.70 -14.31 10.86
C THR A 85 -39.95 -14.88 10.21
N LEU A 86 -40.05 -14.86 8.88
CA LEU A 86 -41.24 -15.33 8.15
C LEU A 86 -41.69 -16.75 8.57
N SER A 87 -40.75 -17.62 8.96
CA SER A 87 -41.04 -18.97 9.48
C SER A 87 -41.84 -18.99 10.78
N THR A 88 -41.69 -17.99 11.66
CA THR A 88 -42.47 -17.89 12.91
C THR A 88 -43.86 -17.29 12.69
N LEU A 89 -44.10 -16.62 11.54
CA LEU A 89 -45.41 -16.07 11.18
C LEU A 89 -46.30 -17.11 10.48
N THR A 90 -45.72 -18.19 9.95
CA THR A 90 -46.45 -19.20 9.17
C THR A 90 -46.69 -20.51 9.92
N SER A 91 -46.24 -20.64 11.18
CA SER A 91 -46.35 -21.89 11.97
C SER A 91 -47.45 -21.87 13.05
N GLY A 92 -48.33 -20.87 13.04
CA GLY A 92 -49.57 -20.89 13.84
C GLY A 92 -50.69 -21.51 13.01
N GLY A 93 -51.26 -22.61 13.52
CA GLY A 93 -52.42 -23.30 12.92
C GLY A 93 -53.72 -22.52 13.03
#